data_AF-A0A9P7BIW3-F1
#
_entry.id   AF-A0A9P7BIW3-F1
#
_cell.length_a   1.000
_cell.length_b   1.000
_cell.length_c   1.000
_cell.angle_alpha   90.00
_cell.angle_beta   90.00
_cell.angle_gamma   90.00
#
_symmetry.space_group_name_H-M   'P 1'
#
loop_
_entity.id
_entity.type
_entity.pdbx_description
1 polymer ?
#
loop_
_entity_poly.entity_id
_entity_poly.type
_entity_poly.pdbx_seq_one_letter_code
_entity_poly.pdbx_strand_id
1 'polypeptide(L)'
;MYRVGEWVPAGSPVVSLLPPGNIKVRFFVPETVVGSLKVGQQATLRCDGCGDPIPVHIDYVSNQAEYTPPVIYSRESRSKLVYMVEARPTPDAATRLHPGQPVEATLQ
;
A
#
# COMPACT_ATOMS: atom_id res chain seq x y z
N MET A 1 12.16 -18.97 9.03
CA MET A 1 13.59 -18.69 8.80
C MET A 1 14.35 -19.90 9.32
N TYR A 2 15.24 -20.48 8.50
CA TYR A 2 15.95 -21.73 8.85
C TYR A 2 17.16 -21.44 9.74
N ARG A 3 17.55 -22.43 10.53
CA ARG A 3 18.73 -22.38 11.40
C ARG A 3 19.90 -23.13 10.77
N VAL A 4 21.12 -22.79 11.19
CA VAL A 4 22.33 -23.49 10.77
C VAL A 4 22.20 -24.97 11.12
N GLY A 5 22.40 -25.84 10.13
CA GLY A 5 22.28 -27.29 10.27
C GLY A 5 20.90 -27.87 9.92
N GLU A 6 19.88 -27.03 9.68
CA GLU A 6 18.58 -27.51 9.19
C GLU A 6 18.63 -27.84 7.69
N TRP A 7 17.91 -28.89 7.29
CA TRP A 7 17.71 -29.22 5.89
C TRP A 7 16.58 -28.37 5.30
N VAL A 8 16.85 -27.73 4.15
CA VAL A 8 15.90 -26.86 3.46
C VAL A 8 15.32 -27.61 2.25
N PRO A 9 13.99 -27.80 2.16
CA PRO A 9 13.35 -28.39 1.00
C PRO A 9 13.60 -27.57 -0.27
N ALA A 10 13.75 -28.25 -1.41
CA ALA A 10 13.92 -27.58 -2.70
C ALA A 10 12.78 -26.57 -2.96
N GLY A 11 13.13 -25.36 -3.40
CA GLY A 11 12.19 -24.28 -3.67
C GLY A 11 11.79 -23.44 -2.45
N SER A 12 12.30 -23.72 -1.26
CA SER A 12 11.99 -22.93 -0.06
C SER A 12 12.94 -21.73 0.10
N PRO A 13 12.42 -20.49 0.33
CA PRO A 13 13.28 -19.33 0.52
C PRO A 13 14.01 -19.36 1.86
N VAL A 14 15.33 -19.15 1.83
CA VAL A 14 16.18 -19.14 3.05
C VAL A 14 16.30 -17.75 3.67
N VAL A 15 16.36 -16.71 2.82
CA VAL A 15 16.51 -15.31 3.21
C VAL A 15 15.57 -14.45 2.38
N SER A 16 14.97 -13.43 3.02
CA SER A 16 14.25 -12.34 2.37
C SER A 16 14.92 -11.03 2.74
N LEU A 17 15.20 -10.18 1.75
CA LEU A 17 15.87 -8.89 1.94
C LEU A 17 14.95 -7.79 1.43
N LEU A 18 14.74 -6.77 2.26
CA LEU A 18 14.08 -5.52 1.86
C LEU A 18 15.11 -4.39 1.90
N PRO A 19 15.55 -3.86 0.74
CA PRO A 19 16.46 -2.73 0.70
C PRO A 19 15.82 -1.47 1.32
N PRO A 20 16.57 -0.68 2.10
CA PRO A 20 16.08 0.61 2.60
C PRO A 20 15.71 1.52 1.42
N GLY A 21 14.63 2.28 1.58
CA GLY A 21 14.16 3.22 0.55
C GLY A 21 13.23 2.62 -0.51
N ASN A 22 13.19 1.29 -0.68
CA ASN A 22 12.30 0.64 -1.66
C ASN A 22 10.94 0.29 -1.05
N ILE A 23 10.33 1.25 -0.35
CA ILE A 23 8.99 1.11 0.21
C ILE A 23 8.00 1.69 -0.79
N LYS A 24 6.96 0.91 -1.07
CA LYS A 24 5.78 1.38 -1.77
C LYS A 24 4.58 1.26 -0.86
N VAL A 25 3.63 2.14 -1.09
CA VAL A 25 2.40 2.21 -0.32
C VAL A 25 1.25 1.80 -1.22
N ARG A 26 0.43 0.87 -0.72
CA ARG A 26 -0.77 0.39 -1.39
C ARG A 26 -1.98 0.89 -0.62
N PHE A 27 -2.88 1.58 -1.30
CA PHE A 27 -4.15 2.00 -0.74
C PHE A 27 -5.28 1.77 -1.75
N PHE A 28 -6.51 1.83 -1.28
CA PHE A 28 -7.68 1.50 -2.08
C PHE A 28 -8.59 2.71 -2.19
N VAL A 29 -9.00 3.04 -3.41
CA VAL A 29 -9.89 4.16 -3.69
C VAL A 29 -11.23 3.66 -4.23
N PRO A 30 -12.35 4.33 -3.95
CA PRO A 30 -13.63 4.00 -4.55
C PRO A 30 -13.61 4.17 -6.08
N GLU A 31 -14.43 3.38 -6.78
CA GLU A 31 -14.68 3.52 -8.23
C GLU A 31 -14.98 4.97 -8.65
N THR A 32 -15.72 5.72 -7.84
CA THR A 32 -16.10 7.10 -8.16
C THR A 32 -14.90 8.06 -8.22
N VAL A 33 -13.76 7.69 -7.65
CA VAL A 33 -12.54 8.51 -7.58
C VAL A 33 -11.48 8.00 -8.57
N VAL A 34 -11.45 6.69 -8.89
CA VAL A 34 -10.37 6.11 -9.70
C VAL A 34 -10.20 6.79 -11.07
N GLY A 35 -11.31 7.24 -11.69
CA GLY A 35 -11.28 7.89 -13.00
C GLY A 35 -10.60 9.27 -13.02
N SER A 36 -10.42 9.93 -11.87
CA SER A 36 -9.69 11.20 -11.79
C SER A 36 -8.20 11.02 -11.52
N LEU A 37 -7.76 9.83 -11.11
CA LEU A 37 -6.38 9.57 -10.75
C LEU A 37 -5.48 9.35 -11.97
N LYS A 38 -4.27 9.89 -11.90
CA LYS A 38 -3.25 9.71 -12.94
C LYS A 38 -1.93 9.25 -12.33
N VAL A 39 -1.22 8.39 -13.07
CA VAL A 39 0.18 8.08 -12.75
C VAL A 39 1.00 9.37 -12.82
N GLY A 40 1.85 9.58 -11.82
CA GLY A 40 2.64 10.80 -11.60
C GLY A 40 1.93 11.84 -10.73
N GLN A 41 0.64 11.69 -10.42
CA GLN A 41 -0.08 12.61 -9.55
C GLN A 41 0.49 12.57 -8.12
N GLN A 42 0.56 13.73 -7.49
CA GLN A 42 0.99 13.86 -6.11
C GLN A 42 -0.15 13.48 -5.16
N ALA A 43 0.21 12.77 -4.10
CA ALA A 43 -0.65 12.50 -2.97
C ALA A 43 0.15 12.69 -1.68
N THR A 44 -0.55 12.77 -0.57
CA THR A 44 0.07 12.92 0.75
C THR A 44 -0.33 11.74 1.63
N LEU A 45 0.65 11.14 2.29
CA LEU A 45 0.41 10.08 3.27
C LEU A 45 0.55 10.61 4.69
N ARG A 46 -0.27 10.05 5.58
CA ARG A 46 -0.16 10.19 7.03
C ARG A 46 -0.17 8.81 7.65
N CYS A 47 0.50 8.66 8.78
CA CYS A 47 0.52 7.46 9.60
C CYS A 47 0.68 7.86 11.06
N ASP A 48 0.24 6.97 11.93
CA ASP A 48 0.50 7.11 13.35
C ASP A 48 2.01 7.03 13.62
N GLY A 49 2.57 8.08 14.21
CA GLY A 49 3.97 8.13 14.63
C GLY A 49 5.01 8.48 13.57
N CYS A 50 4.64 8.79 12.33
CA CYS A 50 5.61 9.16 11.28
C CYS A 50 5.87 10.68 11.12
N GLY A 51 5.24 11.49 11.99
CA GLY A 51 5.45 12.93 12.08
C GLY A 51 4.75 13.68 10.95
N ASP A 52 5.51 14.50 10.23
CA ASP A 52 4.98 15.33 9.15
C ASP A 52 4.46 14.50 7.97
N PRO A 53 3.43 15.00 7.26
CA PRO A 53 2.88 14.32 6.09
C PRO A 53 3.94 13.98 5.05
N ILE A 54 3.82 12.81 4.43
CA ILE A 54 4.80 12.26 3.49
C ILE A 54 4.31 12.49 2.07
N PRO A 55 4.98 13.32 1.26
CA PRO A 55 4.62 13.47 -0.14
C PRO A 55 4.98 12.19 -0.91
N VAL A 56 4.03 11.72 -1.72
CA VAL A 56 4.19 10.53 -2.56
C VAL A 56 3.69 10.80 -3.97
N HIS A 57 4.17 10.01 -4.91
CA HIS A 57 3.72 10.05 -6.30
C HIS A 57 3.07 8.72 -6.64
N ILE A 58 1.90 8.77 -7.28
CA ILE A 58 1.21 7.58 -7.76
C ILE A 58 2.04 6.97 -8.90
N ASP A 59 2.48 5.73 -8.76
CA ASP A 59 3.22 5.03 -9.81
C ASP A 59 2.37 3.97 -10.51
N TYR A 60 1.26 3.55 -9.89
CA TYR A 60 0.35 2.58 -10.49
C TYR A 60 -1.09 2.78 -10.02
N VAL A 61 -2.04 2.61 -10.95
CA VAL A 61 -3.47 2.52 -10.67
C VAL A 61 -3.97 1.21 -11.30
N SER A 62 -4.58 0.34 -10.50
CA SER A 62 -5.12 -0.94 -10.96
C SER A 62 -6.23 -0.71 -11.98
N ASN A 63 -6.25 -1.52 -13.04
CA ASN A 63 -7.36 -1.60 -13.99
C ASN A 63 -8.43 -2.63 -13.57
N GLN A 64 -8.22 -3.33 -12.46
CA GLN A 64 -9.14 -4.32 -11.92
C GLN A 64 -9.75 -3.81 -10.62
N ALA A 65 -11.07 -3.89 -10.55
CA ALA A 65 -11.82 -3.63 -9.34
C ALA A 65 -11.68 -4.81 -8.37
N GLU A 66 -11.44 -4.50 -7.10
CA GLU A 66 -11.46 -5.43 -5.98
C GLU A 66 -12.73 -5.19 -5.15
N TYR A 67 -13.25 -6.25 -4.54
CA TYR A 67 -14.40 -6.18 -3.66
C TYR A 67 -13.93 -5.94 -2.23
N THR A 68 -14.43 -4.90 -1.57
CA THR A 68 -14.27 -4.78 -0.10
C THR A 68 -15.27 -5.70 0.59
N PRO A 69 -14.83 -6.71 1.36
CA PRO A 69 -15.73 -7.47 2.21
C PRO A 69 -16.43 -6.51 3.20
N PRO A 70 -17.76 -6.54 3.34
CA PRO A 70 -18.45 -5.61 4.23
C PRO A 70 -18.16 -5.92 5.70
N VAL A 71 -17.88 -4.88 6.50
CA VAL A 71 -18.02 -4.92 7.96
C VAL A 71 -19.48 -4.58 8.25
N ILE A 72 -20.31 -5.59 8.52
CA ILE A 72 -21.78 -5.45 8.56
C ILE A 72 -22.23 -4.72 9.82
N TYR A 73 -22.84 -3.53 9.67
CA TYR A 73 -23.90 -3.00 10.56
C TYR A 73 -24.78 -1.97 9.81
N SER A 74 -25.49 -2.36 8.73
CA SER A 74 -26.71 -1.68 8.24
C SER A 74 -27.30 -2.34 6.98
N ARG A 75 -28.61 -2.14 6.76
CA ARG A 75 -29.40 -2.71 5.65
C ARG A 75 -29.02 -2.20 4.25
N GLU A 76 -28.17 -1.19 4.15
CA GLU A 76 -27.72 -0.57 2.88
C GLU A 76 -26.36 -1.10 2.39
N SER A 77 -25.77 -2.08 3.08
CA SER A 77 -24.41 -2.55 2.82
C SER A 77 -24.29 -3.38 1.52
N ARG A 78 -24.35 -2.70 0.37
CA ARG A 78 -23.97 -3.25 -0.94
C ARG A 78 -22.44 -3.17 -1.10
N SER A 79 -21.87 -4.18 -1.74
CA SER A 79 -20.46 -4.25 -2.13
C SER A 79 -20.07 -3.01 -2.94
N LYS A 80 -19.10 -2.23 -2.44
CA LYS A 80 -18.49 -1.12 -3.18
C LYS A 80 -17.24 -1.64 -3.88
N LEU A 81 -17.11 -1.31 -5.17
CA LEU A 81 -15.89 -1.57 -5.93
C LEU A 81 -14.81 -0.60 -5.47
N VAL A 82 -13.63 -1.14 -5.20
CA VAL A 82 -12.42 -0.35 -4.92
C VAL A 82 -11.31 -0.72 -5.89
N TYR A 83 -10.41 0.22 -6.12
CA TYR A 83 -9.27 0.02 -7.00
C TYR A 83 -8.00 0.24 -6.19
N MET A 84 -7.05 -0.67 -6.35
CA MET A 84 -5.74 -0.58 -5.72
C MET A 84 -4.90 0.47 -6.44
N VAL A 85 -4.27 1.34 -5.65
CA VAL A 85 -3.33 2.37 -6.10
C VAL A 85 -2.01 2.12 -5.40
N GLU A 86 -0.92 2.11 -6.16
CA GLU A 86 0.43 2.17 -5.60
C GLU A 86 0.94 3.62 -5.67
N ALA A 87 1.61 4.03 -4.60
CA ALA A 87 2.35 5.28 -4.56
C ALA A 87 3.71 5.08 -3.91
N ARG A 88 4.68 5.90 -4.33
CA ARG A 88 6.04 5.89 -3.80
C ARG A 88 6.40 7.21 -3.14
N PRO A 89 6.90 7.17 -1.89
CA PRO A 89 7.62 8.30 -1.30
C PRO A 89 9.01 8.44 -1.94
N THR A 90 9.67 9.57 -1.66
CA THR A 90 11.10 9.70 -1.93
C THR A 90 11.90 8.71 -1.07
N PRO A 91 13.10 8.29 -1.49
CA PRO A 91 13.90 7.31 -0.74
C PRO A 91 14.20 7.73 0.71
N ASP A 92 14.40 9.03 0.94
CA ASP A 92 14.61 9.59 2.29
C ASP A 92 13.34 9.45 3.14
N ALA A 93 12.18 9.86 2.61
CA ALA A 93 10.92 9.78 3.34
C ALA A 93 10.42 8.35 3.53
N ALA A 94 10.81 7.41 2.66
CA ALA A 94 10.54 5.99 2.81
C ALA A 94 11.12 5.41 4.10
N THR A 95 12.25 5.92 4.59
CA THR A 95 12.87 5.44 5.84
C THR A 95 12.02 5.68 7.08
N ARG A 96 11.04 6.60 7.00
CA ARG A 96 10.08 6.90 8.07
C ARG A 96 8.90 5.91 8.12
N LEU A 97 8.78 5.03 7.13
CA LEU A 97 7.70 4.06 7.00
C LEU A 97 8.20 2.65 7.28
N HIS A 98 7.34 1.83 7.87
CA HIS A 98 7.60 0.41 8.09
C HIS A 98 6.68 -0.45 7.21
N PRO A 99 7.16 -1.59 6.68
CA PRO A 99 6.31 -2.54 5.98
C PRO A 99 5.14 -3.00 6.88
N GLY A 100 3.92 -2.94 6.35
CA GLY A 100 2.71 -3.31 7.09
C GLY A 100 2.13 -2.19 7.97
N GLN A 101 2.76 -1.01 8.01
CA GLN A 101 2.23 0.14 8.73
C GLN A 101 0.93 0.66 8.07
N PRO A 102 -0.17 0.82 8.84
CA PRO A 102 -1.36 1.49 8.35
C PRO A 102 -1.08 2.95 8.02
N VAL A 103 -1.66 3.44 6.92
CA VAL A 103 -1.52 4.81 6.46
C VAL A 103 -2.86 5.34 5.95
N GLU A 104 -3.02 6.65 6.00
CA GLU A 104 -4.09 7.38 5.37
C GLU A 104 -3.54 8.15 4.17
N ALA A 105 -4.17 8.01 3.01
CA ALA A 105 -3.81 8.72 1.79
C ALA A 105 -4.81 9.86 1.54
N THR A 106 -4.29 11.07 1.35
CA THR A 106 -5.05 12.23 0.89
C THR A 106 -4.64 12.55 -0.55
N LEU A 107 -5.60 12.49 -1.46
CA LEU A 107 -5.43 12.80 -2.88
C LEU A 107 -5.58 14.32 -3.07
N GLN A 108 -4.75 14.90 -3.95
CA GLN A 108 -4.81 16.31 -4.35
C GLN A 108 -5.63 16.49 -5.64
#